data_AF-A0A7C6Z0V0-F1
#
_entry.id   AF-A0A7C6Z0V0-F1
#
_cell.length_a   1.000
_cell.length_b   1.000
_cell.length_c   1.000
_cell.angle_alpha   90.00
_cell.angle_beta   90.00
_cell.angle_gamma   90.00
#
_symmetry.space_group_name_H-M   'P 1'
#
loop_
_entity.id
_entity.type
_entity.pdbx_description
1 polymer ?
#
loop_
_entity_poly.entity_id
_entity_poly.type
_entity_poly.pdbx_seq_one_letter_code
_entity_poly.pdbx_strand_id
1 'polypeptide(L)'
;MKEHKTYSFISKDEIDDIITFTKLTGKNAILIGNSNTNPVIKQLERETGMKLSADHRVKKEGYRIKSIFYKGQNYIILSGNDRVGSLYAVYAWLEKLGVRWFSPGEKGTYYPNDLNDIYEFDEISNPKFYTRGCYSEFIDDSNIEFLDWMSHNKMNYAHFRKILNPHNLKKRGIQIADGGHNILYDYFDPDAEYPYKHKIFDENKKCGDISLKPEDPYPVSEEYAGDVNGDGVLSYAEAHPEWFALIDGKRRWWRQSLDEVVYHHGDNYCTTNSYATEELCKNIIESLISGKLQYADYINLWLLDNGKWCSCKNCEEAGNYAYKLLMIVYNLRKKIVDAMKEQRLKRNVKVAFPAYHETLPAPNKPLPEDFDYENCYVIYFPIERCYVHNFNDESCTETNINLLKKYNQWTIGEERNYKGDVFIGEYYNVSSFASMPIILSSIIANDIPFYYNSGTRHFYYMHITSGKWGILTLNNYQYAKMLWDPFLDVNNLRDEYFNCYYKGLSEQMKLFYNKLENATSNMKFIKHYQEYEDVRHSLFRKLREL
;
A
#
# COMPACT_ATOMS: atom_id res chain seq x y z
N MET A 1 -26.38 4.37 35.38
CA MET A 1 -25.50 3.19 35.51
C MET A 1 -26.20 2.03 34.82
N LYS A 2 -25.83 1.74 33.56
CA LYS A 2 -26.32 0.54 32.86
C LYS A 2 -25.39 -0.61 33.25
N GLU A 3 -25.94 -1.71 33.74
CA GLU A 3 -25.18 -2.93 34.05
C GLU A 3 -24.45 -3.39 32.79
N HIS A 4 -23.11 -3.41 32.84
CA HIS A 4 -22.30 -4.04 31.82
C HIS A 4 -22.54 -5.54 31.90
N LYS A 5 -23.21 -6.13 30.89
CA LYS A 5 -23.21 -7.58 30.71
C LYS A 5 -21.76 -8.04 30.58
N THR A 6 -21.28 -8.75 31.58
CA THR A 6 -19.96 -9.40 31.58
C THR A 6 -19.94 -10.51 30.53
N TYR A 7 -19.21 -10.29 29.44
CA TYR A 7 -18.84 -11.35 28.51
C TYR A 7 -17.62 -12.08 29.09
N SER A 8 -17.75 -13.36 29.40
CA SER A 8 -16.61 -14.21 29.79
C SER A 8 -15.88 -14.65 28.53
N PHE A 9 -14.63 -14.21 28.36
CA PHE A 9 -13.72 -14.76 27.36
C PHE A 9 -13.11 -16.04 27.92
N ILE A 10 -13.38 -17.16 27.27
CA ILE A 10 -12.83 -18.47 27.65
C ILE A 10 -11.48 -18.62 26.95
N SER A 11 -10.44 -18.89 27.74
CA SER A 11 -9.06 -19.04 27.27
C SER A 11 -8.83 -20.43 26.65
N LYS A 12 -7.72 -20.61 25.93
CA LYS A 12 -7.36 -21.86 25.26
C LYS A 12 -7.20 -23.05 26.23
N ASP A 13 -6.84 -22.76 27.48
CA ASP A 13 -6.58 -23.77 28.52
C ASP A 13 -7.87 -24.31 29.16
N GLU A 14 -9.03 -23.72 28.86
CA GLU A 14 -10.35 -24.15 29.35
C GLU A 14 -11.11 -25.01 28.30
N ILE A 15 -10.50 -25.28 27.14
CA ILE A 15 -11.14 -26.00 26.02
C ILE A 15 -11.38 -27.48 26.33
N ASP A 16 -10.52 -28.13 27.12
CA ASP A 16 -10.66 -29.55 27.43
C ASP A 16 -11.90 -29.85 28.31
N ASP A 17 -12.35 -28.87 29.10
CA ASP A 17 -13.59 -28.95 29.91
C ASP A 17 -14.87 -28.64 29.09
N ILE A 18 -14.74 -28.16 27.85
CA ILE A 18 -15.84 -27.74 26.95
C ILE A 18 -16.07 -28.79 25.84
N ILE A 19 -15.59 -30.02 26.02
CA ILE A 19 -15.97 -31.14 25.15
C ILE A 19 -17.40 -31.63 25.45
N THR A 20 -18.02 -31.13 26.52
CA THR A 20 -19.47 -31.27 26.74
C THR A 20 -20.16 -29.92 26.53
N PHE A 21 -21.17 -29.90 25.66
CA PHE A 21 -22.05 -28.75 25.32
C PHE A 21 -22.77 -28.09 26.52
N THR A 22 -22.46 -28.47 27.76
CA THR A 22 -23.23 -28.20 28.98
C THR A 22 -22.91 -26.87 29.66
N LYS A 23 -21.88 -26.11 29.23
CA LYS A 23 -21.45 -24.87 29.92
C LYS A 23 -21.59 -23.56 29.11
N LEU A 24 -22.10 -23.57 27.89
CA LEU A 24 -22.34 -22.32 27.15
C LEU A 24 -23.59 -21.63 27.70
N THR A 25 -23.39 -20.67 28.61
CA THR A 25 -24.48 -19.89 29.23
C THR A 25 -24.77 -18.62 28.43
N GLY A 26 -25.99 -18.45 27.94
CA GLY A 26 -26.45 -17.23 27.28
C GLY A 26 -27.43 -17.48 26.12
N LYS A 27 -28.22 -16.47 25.74
CA LYS A 27 -29.20 -16.56 24.63
C LYS A 27 -28.54 -16.98 23.30
N ASN A 28 -27.31 -16.54 23.06
CA ASN A 28 -26.51 -16.84 21.87
C ASN A 28 -25.11 -17.32 22.30
N ALA A 29 -24.62 -18.41 21.71
CA ALA A 29 -23.25 -18.89 21.84
C ALA A 29 -22.44 -18.48 20.60
N ILE A 30 -21.44 -17.62 20.76
CA ILE A 30 -20.61 -17.15 19.64
C ILE A 30 -19.36 -18.03 19.55
N LEU A 31 -19.15 -18.66 18.39
CA LEU A 31 -18.01 -19.51 18.10
C LEU A 31 -17.17 -18.85 16.99
N ILE A 32 -15.88 -18.68 17.25
CA ILE A 32 -14.94 -18.04 16.31
C ILE A 32 -13.97 -19.07 15.77
N GLY A 33 -13.66 -18.99 14.47
CA GLY A 33 -12.76 -19.89 13.76
C GLY A 33 -13.52 -20.87 12.86
N ASN A 34 -12.85 -21.92 12.39
CA ASN A 34 -13.46 -22.95 11.54
C ASN A 34 -13.29 -24.35 12.13
N SER A 35 -13.85 -25.38 11.50
CA SER A 35 -13.78 -26.75 12.03
C SER A 35 -12.39 -27.37 12.09
N ASN A 36 -11.36 -26.74 11.50
CA ASN A 36 -9.98 -27.15 11.69
C ASN A 36 -9.36 -26.56 12.97
N THR A 37 -9.85 -25.40 13.43
CA THR A 37 -9.27 -24.65 14.54
C THR A 37 -10.14 -24.61 15.79
N ASN A 38 -11.43 -24.92 15.68
CA ASN A 38 -12.40 -24.87 16.76
C ASN A 38 -13.12 -26.23 16.90
N PRO A 39 -12.85 -27.01 17.97
CA PRO A 39 -13.40 -28.35 18.13
C PRO A 39 -14.93 -28.36 18.33
N VAL A 40 -15.50 -27.31 18.94
CA VAL A 40 -16.96 -27.19 19.13
C VAL A 40 -17.65 -27.03 17.78
N ILE A 41 -17.11 -26.21 16.89
CA ILE A 41 -17.62 -26.08 15.51
C ILE A 41 -17.51 -27.42 14.78
N LYS A 42 -16.38 -28.13 14.89
CA LYS A 42 -16.19 -29.44 14.26
C LYS A 42 -17.23 -30.47 14.73
N GLN A 43 -17.48 -30.52 16.03
CA GLN A 43 -18.51 -31.39 16.60
C GLN A 43 -19.91 -30.99 16.13
N LEU A 44 -20.22 -29.69 16.13
CA LEU A 44 -21.51 -29.19 15.68
C LEU A 44 -21.76 -29.51 14.19
N GLU A 45 -20.76 -29.34 13.31
CA GLU A 45 -20.83 -29.75 11.90
C GLU A 45 -21.06 -31.26 11.77
N ARG A 46 -20.39 -32.08 12.60
CA ARG A 46 -20.56 -33.54 12.60
C ARG A 46 -21.95 -33.98 13.06
N GLU A 47 -22.46 -33.39 14.14
CA GLU A 47 -23.76 -33.76 14.72
C GLU A 47 -24.96 -33.25 13.90
N THR A 48 -24.80 -32.12 13.22
CA THR A 48 -25.83 -31.55 12.34
C THR A 48 -25.76 -32.09 10.91
N GLY A 49 -24.61 -32.62 10.48
CA GLY A 49 -24.35 -33.00 9.09
C GLY A 49 -24.22 -31.80 8.13
N MET A 50 -24.12 -30.58 8.65
CA MET A 50 -24.09 -29.34 7.86
C MET A 50 -22.71 -28.70 7.89
N LYS A 51 -22.28 -28.10 6.77
CA LYS A 51 -21.11 -27.21 6.76
C LYS A 51 -21.50 -25.84 7.32
N LEU A 52 -21.01 -25.52 8.53
CA LEU A 52 -21.40 -24.32 9.27
C LEU A 52 -20.35 -23.20 9.19
N SER A 53 -19.08 -23.57 9.26
CA SER A 53 -17.94 -22.65 9.10
C SER A 53 -17.64 -22.33 7.63
N ALA A 54 -16.67 -21.46 7.40
CA ALA A 54 -16.14 -21.11 6.10
C ALA A 54 -15.86 -22.34 5.23
N ASP A 55 -16.24 -22.25 3.95
CA ASP A 55 -16.04 -23.28 2.94
C ASP A 55 -15.21 -22.73 1.76
N HIS A 56 -15.11 -23.47 0.67
CA HIS A 56 -14.30 -23.11 -0.50
C HIS A 56 -14.73 -21.79 -1.18
N ARG A 57 -15.94 -21.29 -0.91
CA ARG A 57 -16.42 -20.00 -1.46
C ARG A 57 -15.84 -18.80 -0.69
N VAL A 58 -15.33 -19.03 0.52
CA VAL A 58 -14.65 -18.01 1.33
C VAL A 58 -13.20 -17.90 0.84
N LYS A 59 -12.86 -16.77 0.23
CA LYS A 59 -11.52 -16.48 -0.28
C LYS A 59 -10.60 -16.03 0.85
N LYS A 60 -9.31 -15.82 0.54
CA LYS A 60 -8.34 -15.20 1.45
C LYS A 60 -8.90 -13.89 2.01
N GLU A 61 -8.77 -13.69 3.32
CA GLU A 61 -9.35 -12.59 4.11
C GLU A 61 -10.88 -12.46 4.07
N GLY A 62 -11.59 -13.31 3.31
CA GLY A 62 -13.04 -13.41 3.34
C GLY A 62 -13.54 -14.10 4.60
N TYR A 63 -14.84 -13.98 4.84
CA TYR A 63 -15.49 -14.59 5.99
C TYR A 63 -16.87 -15.16 5.67
N ARG A 64 -17.34 -16.02 6.57
CA ARG A 64 -18.71 -16.49 6.69
C ARG A 64 -19.23 -16.23 8.10
N ILE A 65 -20.42 -15.63 8.18
CA ILE A 65 -21.17 -15.48 9.42
C ILE A 65 -22.44 -16.32 9.27
N LYS A 66 -22.62 -17.32 10.14
CA LYS A 66 -23.77 -18.23 10.09
C LYS A 66 -24.37 -18.44 11.46
N SER A 67 -25.69 -18.45 11.59
CA SER A 67 -26.36 -18.90 12.79
C SER A 67 -27.05 -20.26 12.61
N ILE A 68 -27.23 -20.98 13.71
CA ILE A 68 -28.00 -22.22 13.77
C ILE A 68 -28.57 -22.42 15.17
N PHE A 69 -29.84 -22.79 15.25
CA PHE A 69 -30.44 -23.27 16.48
C PHE A 69 -30.28 -24.79 16.56
N TYR A 70 -29.60 -25.28 17.60
CA TYR A 70 -29.35 -26.71 17.78
C TYR A 70 -29.44 -27.09 19.25
N LYS A 71 -30.21 -28.14 19.57
CA LYS A 71 -30.40 -28.67 20.93
C LYS A 71 -30.75 -27.58 21.97
N GLY A 72 -31.64 -26.65 21.62
CA GLY A 72 -32.11 -25.62 22.54
C GLY A 72 -31.20 -24.38 22.67
N GLN A 73 -30.09 -24.33 21.93
CA GLN A 73 -29.13 -23.23 21.96
C GLN A 73 -29.00 -22.60 20.57
N ASN A 74 -28.97 -21.27 20.50
CA ASN A 74 -28.59 -20.56 19.28
C ASN A 74 -27.07 -20.41 19.23
N TYR A 75 -26.45 -20.85 18.13
CA TYR A 75 -25.03 -20.72 17.85
C TYR A 75 -24.80 -19.71 16.73
N ILE A 76 -23.79 -18.87 16.88
CA ILE A 76 -23.34 -17.91 15.87
C ILE A 76 -21.89 -18.25 15.55
N ILE A 77 -21.65 -18.69 14.32
CA ILE A 77 -20.35 -19.11 13.82
C ILE A 77 -19.75 -17.97 12.99
N LEU A 78 -18.61 -17.46 13.46
CA LEU A 78 -17.83 -16.39 12.82
C LEU A 78 -16.53 -17.00 12.32
N SER A 79 -16.40 -17.15 11.00
CA SER A 79 -15.36 -18.02 10.44
C SER A 79 -14.71 -17.45 9.19
N GLY A 80 -13.40 -17.65 9.05
CA GLY A 80 -12.67 -17.45 7.80
C GLY A 80 -11.79 -18.67 7.48
N ASN A 81 -11.28 -18.72 6.24
CA ASN A 81 -10.31 -19.74 5.82
C ASN A 81 -8.87 -19.40 6.25
N ASP A 82 -8.64 -18.19 6.74
CA ASP A 82 -7.42 -17.77 7.39
C ASP A 82 -7.72 -16.96 8.67
N ARG A 83 -6.66 -16.59 9.38
CA ARG A 83 -6.74 -15.85 10.64
C ARG A 83 -7.35 -14.46 10.46
N VAL A 84 -7.11 -13.79 9.33
CA VAL A 84 -7.57 -12.43 9.07
C VAL A 84 -9.04 -12.44 8.69
N GLY A 85 -9.49 -13.41 7.88
CA GLY A 85 -10.92 -13.63 7.61
C GLY A 85 -11.72 -13.90 8.88
N SER A 86 -11.17 -14.69 9.81
CA SER A 86 -11.81 -14.91 11.12
C SER A 86 -11.90 -13.62 11.95
N LEU A 87 -10.88 -12.76 11.89
CA LEU A 87 -10.90 -11.43 12.51
C LEU A 87 -11.98 -10.54 11.89
N TYR A 88 -12.05 -10.48 10.55
CA TYR A 88 -13.05 -9.67 9.85
C TYR A 88 -14.48 -10.19 10.03
N ALA A 89 -14.67 -11.49 10.25
CA ALA A 89 -15.96 -12.07 10.63
C ALA A 89 -16.49 -11.45 11.95
N VAL A 90 -15.60 -11.23 12.93
CA VAL A 90 -15.94 -10.58 14.20
C VAL A 90 -16.33 -9.12 13.98
N TYR A 91 -15.55 -8.37 13.20
CA TYR A 91 -15.87 -6.97 12.93
C TYR A 91 -17.17 -6.82 12.15
N ALA A 92 -17.40 -7.66 11.14
CA ALA A 92 -18.65 -7.66 10.39
C ALA A 92 -19.85 -8.08 11.26
N TRP A 93 -19.66 -8.98 12.23
CA TRP A 93 -20.70 -9.29 13.21
C TRP A 93 -21.04 -8.09 14.10
N LEU A 94 -20.04 -7.36 14.59
CA LEU A 94 -20.26 -6.12 15.34
C LEU A 94 -20.95 -5.04 14.50
N GLU A 95 -20.62 -4.93 13.21
CA GLU A 95 -21.34 -4.05 12.27
C GLU A 95 -22.81 -4.48 12.12
N LYS A 96 -23.11 -5.78 12.03
CA LYS A 96 -24.49 -6.27 12.01
C LYS A 96 -25.27 -5.94 13.28
N LEU A 97 -24.58 -5.95 14.42
CA LEU A 97 -25.16 -5.52 15.70
C LEU A 97 -25.38 -4.00 15.79
N GLY A 98 -24.86 -3.21 14.85
CA GLY A 98 -25.07 -1.77 14.72
C GLY A 98 -23.86 -0.90 15.08
N VAL A 99 -22.72 -1.49 15.45
CA VAL A 99 -21.49 -0.75 15.74
C VAL A 99 -20.93 -0.16 14.44
N ARG A 100 -20.42 1.07 14.47
CA ARG A 100 -19.72 1.68 13.32
C ARG A 100 -18.42 2.35 13.76
N TRP A 101 -17.38 2.24 12.95
CA TRP A 101 -16.08 2.87 13.18
C TRP A 101 -15.81 3.91 12.08
N PHE A 102 -16.36 5.10 12.24
CA PHE A 102 -16.27 6.17 11.25
C PHE A 102 -14.88 6.82 11.25
N SER A 103 -14.27 7.02 12.40
CA SER A 103 -12.90 7.55 12.54
C SER A 103 -12.14 6.87 13.69
N PRO A 104 -10.82 7.11 13.82
CA PRO A 104 -10.03 6.55 14.91
C PRO A 104 -10.54 6.92 16.31
N GLY A 105 -10.49 5.93 17.20
CA GLY A 105 -10.75 6.09 18.64
C GLY A 105 -12.22 6.11 19.02
N GLU A 106 -12.47 6.28 20.31
CA GLU A 106 -13.81 6.23 20.91
C GLU A 106 -14.76 7.28 20.30
N LYS A 107 -14.26 8.49 20.03
CA LYS A 107 -15.06 9.58 19.43
C LYS A 107 -15.53 9.26 18.01
N GLY A 108 -14.78 8.43 17.29
CA GLY A 108 -15.10 7.97 15.95
C GLY A 108 -15.97 6.72 15.91
N THR A 109 -16.27 6.15 17.07
CA THR A 109 -17.03 4.89 17.18
C THR A 109 -18.46 5.18 17.60
N TYR A 110 -19.41 4.64 16.84
CA TYR A 110 -20.82 4.69 17.16
C TYR A 110 -21.26 3.34 17.75
N TYR A 111 -21.91 3.42 18.90
CA TYR A 111 -22.57 2.30 19.56
C TYR A 111 -24.09 2.47 19.47
N PRO A 112 -24.82 1.45 18.99
CA PRO A 112 -26.28 1.50 18.96
C PRO A 112 -26.85 1.43 20.38
N ASN A 113 -28.00 2.06 20.61
CA ASN A 113 -28.66 2.04 21.92
C ASN A 113 -29.16 0.64 22.30
N ASP A 114 -29.60 -0.12 21.30
CA ASP A 114 -30.08 -1.49 21.42
C ASP A 114 -29.37 -2.35 20.38
N LEU A 115 -28.99 -3.57 20.77
CA LEU A 115 -28.42 -4.53 19.83
C LEU A 115 -29.55 -5.14 19.01
N ASN A 116 -29.34 -5.26 17.70
CA ASN A 116 -30.28 -5.97 16.84
C ASN A 116 -30.42 -7.43 17.31
N ASP A 117 -31.65 -7.85 17.57
CA ASP A 117 -32.00 -9.22 17.89
C ASP A 117 -32.07 -10.01 16.56
N ILE A 118 -30.96 -10.62 16.16
CA ILE A 118 -30.82 -11.30 14.85
C ILE A 118 -30.83 -12.81 15.05
N TYR A 119 -31.81 -13.50 14.47
CA TYR A 119 -32.08 -14.91 14.77
C TYR A 119 -31.71 -15.92 13.67
N GLU A 120 -31.56 -15.48 12.41
CA GLU A 120 -31.16 -16.38 11.32
C GLU A 120 -30.38 -15.66 10.22
N PHE A 121 -29.17 -16.15 9.90
CA PHE A 121 -28.36 -15.64 8.81
C PHE A 121 -27.32 -16.66 8.34
N ASP A 122 -26.99 -16.58 7.06
CA ASP A 122 -25.86 -17.28 6.44
C ASP A 122 -25.29 -16.39 5.33
N GLU A 123 -24.22 -15.66 5.65
CA GLU A 123 -23.60 -14.71 4.74
C GLU A 123 -22.14 -15.06 4.52
N ILE A 124 -21.72 -15.08 3.25
CA ILE A 124 -20.33 -15.09 2.85
C ILE A 124 -19.98 -13.73 2.25
N SER A 125 -18.88 -13.15 2.72
CA SER A 125 -18.36 -11.88 2.20
C SER A 125 -16.88 -12.02 1.90
N ASN A 126 -16.47 -11.54 0.73
CA ASN A 126 -15.10 -11.62 0.24
C ASN A 126 -14.63 -10.23 -0.21
N PRO A 127 -13.37 -9.85 0.05
CA PRO A 127 -12.84 -8.59 -0.43
C PRO A 127 -12.80 -8.57 -1.97
N LYS A 128 -13.15 -7.42 -2.55
CA LYS A 128 -13.11 -7.19 -4.00
C LYS A 128 -11.76 -6.63 -4.45
N PHE A 129 -11.23 -5.63 -3.75
CA PHE A 129 -9.81 -5.28 -3.86
C PHE A 129 -8.98 -6.18 -2.94
N TYR A 130 -7.91 -6.76 -3.47
CA TYR A 130 -7.02 -7.67 -2.73
C TYR A 130 -6.09 -6.92 -1.76
N THR A 131 -5.69 -5.70 -2.14
CA THR A 131 -4.93 -4.80 -1.26
C THR A 131 -5.71 -3.52 -1.08
N ARG A 132 -5.92 -3.15 0.19
CA ARG A 132 -6.80 -2.07 0.62
C ARG A 132 -6.09 -1.31 1.72
N GLY A 133 -5.52 -0.17 1.38
CA GLY A 133 -4.52 0.40 2.26
C GLY A 133 -4.39 1.90 2.25
N CYS A 134 -3.33 2.34 2.89
CA CYS A 134 -2.91 3.72 2.86
C CYS A 134 -1.41 3.82 2.77
N TYR A 135 -0.96 4.98 2.32
CA TYR A 135 0.44 5.36 2.24
C TYR A 135 0.58 6.70 2.93
N SER A 136 1.58 6.89 3.79
CA SER A 136 1.85 8.20 4.38
C SER A 136 3.27 8.32 4.91
N GLU A 137 4.02 9.28 4.37
CA GLU A 137 5.36 9.67 4.83
C GLU A 137 5.34 10.58 6.05
N PHE A 138 4.17 10.84 6.64
CA PHE A 138 4.02 11.79 7.77
C PHE A 138 3.62 11.11 9.07
N ILE A 139 3.29 9.82 9.04
CA ILE A 139 2.84 9.05 10.22
C ILE A 139 3.71 7.81 10.41
N ASP A 140 3.66 7.28 11.62
CA ASP A 140 4.21 5.98 12.00
C ASP A 140 3.10 5.09 12.59
N ASP A 141 3.46 3.90 13.07
CA ASP A 141 2.55 2.91 13.64
C ASP A 141 2.33 3.07 15.17
N SER A 142 2.63 4.23 15.75
CA SER A 142 2.40 4.50 17.18
C SER A 142 0.94 4.79 17.51
N ASN A 143 0.14 5.24 16.55
CA ASN A 143 -1.27 5.55 16.76
C ASN A 143 -2.14 4.27 16.65
N ILE A 144 -2.32 3.60 17.79
CA ILE A 144 -3.08 2.35 17.88
C ILE A 144 -4.55 2.54 17.46
N GLU A 145 -5.18 3.66 17.80
CA GLU A 145 -6.57 3.94 17.42
C GLU A 145 -6.75 3.97 15.89
N PHE A 146 -5.76 4.49 15.16
CA PHE A 146 -5.75 4.48 13.71
C PHE A 146 -5.56 3.08 13.14
N LEU A 147 -4.62 2.30 13.70
CA LEU A 147 -4.41 0.91 13.27
C LEU A 147 -5.64 0.04 13.52
N ASP A 148 -6.32 0.24 14.66
CA ASP A 148 -7.57 -0.43 14.98
C ASP A 148 -8.67 -0.01 13.99
N TRP A 149 -8.83 1.28 13.71
CA TRP A 149 -9.77 1.77 12.70
C TRP A 149 -9.53 1.16 11.32
N MET A 150 -8.26 1.03 10.88
CA MET A 150 -7.91 0.37 9.62
C MET A 150 -8.41 -1.08 9.60
N SER A 151 -8.13 -1.84 10.67
CA SER A 151 -8.52 -3.25 10.77
C SER A 151 -10.04 -3.43 10.88
N HIS A 152 -10.72 -2.61 11.66
CA HIS A 152 -12.18 -2.55 11.77
C HIS A 152 -12.85 -2.34 10.41
N ASN A 153 -12.26 -1.45 9.59
CA ASN A 153 -12.70 -1.18 8.22
C ASN A 153 -12.05 -2.09 7.17
N LYS A 154 -11.46 -3.21 7.61
CA LYS A 154 -10.94 -4.31 6.77
C LYS A 154 -9.84 -3.89 5.79
N MET A 155 -9.11 -2.83 6.10
CA MET A 155 -7.89 -2.43 5.40
C MET A 155 -6.73 -3.37 5.80
N ASN A 156 -5.92 -3.76 4.83
CA ASN A 156 -4.87 -4.77 4.99
C ASN A 156 -3.50 -4.31 4.47
N TYR A 157 -3.28 -3.03 4.20
CA TYR A 157 -1.99 -2.54 3.69
C TYR A 157 -1.64 -1.17 4.25
N ALA A 158 -0.37 -1.01 4.63
CA ALA A 158 0.17 0.25 5.09
C ALA A 158 1.60 0.46 4.58
N HIS A 159 1.86 1.67 4.11
CA HIS A 159 3.20 2.24 4.07
C HIS A 159 3.24 3.45 5.00
N PHE A 160 4.18 3.46 5.93
CA PHE A 160 4.38 4.55 6.88
C PHE A 160 5.82 5.02 6.85
N ARG A 161 6.06 6.28 7.25
CA ARG A 161 7.41 6.87 7.35
C ARG A 161 8.37 6.00 8.16
N LYS A 162 7.84 5.38 9.22
CA LYS A 162 8.60 4.50 10.10
C LYS A 162 7.70 3.40 10.65
N ILE A 163 8.25 2.19 10.70
CA ILE A 163 7.63 1.03 11.34
C ILE A 163 8.37 0.75 12.64
N LEU A 164 7.73 0.98 13.78
CA LEU A 164 8.28 0.76 15.12
C LEU A 164 7.89 -0.61 15.68
N ASN A 165 6.67 -1.06 15.39
CA ASN A 165 6.04 -2.25 15.96
C ASN A 165 5.44 -3.14 14.86
N PRO A 166 6.26 -3.73 13.97
CA PRO A 166 5.77 -4.47 12.79
C PRO A 166 4.80 -5.60 13.15
N HIS A 167 5.02 -6.29 14.28
CA HIS A 167 4.13 -7.36 14.73
C HIS A 167 2.70 -6.88 15.07
N ASN A 168 2.52 -5.64 15.50
CA ASN A 168 1.19 -5.07 15.78
C ASN A 168 0.39 -4.86 14.50
N LEU A 169 1.04 -4.49 13.39
CA LEU A 169 0.45 -4.41 12.06
C LEU A 169 0.07 -5.81 11.56
N LYS A 170 1.02 -6.76 11.60
CA LYS A 170 0.78 -8.14 11.14
C LYS A 170 -0.36 -8.81 11.89
N LYS A 171 -0.46 -8.63 13.22
CA LYS A 171 -1.56 -9.17 14.03
C LYS A 171 -2.93 -8.64 13.59
N ARG A 172 -3.02 -7.42 13.08
CA ARG A 172 -4.25 -6.82 12.52
C ARG A 172 -4.55 -7.24 11.08
N GLY A 173 -3.71 -8.08 10.49
CA GLY A 173 -3.82 -8.47 9.09
C GLY A 173 -3.27 -7.41 8.13
N ILE A 174 -2.53 -6.41 8.63
CA ILE A 174 -1.96 -5.36 7.81
C ILE A 174 -0.61 -5.82 7.25
N GLN A 175 -0.52 -5.85 5.93
CA GLN A 175 0.69 -6.03 5.17
C GLN A 175 1.51 -4.74 5.19
N ILE A 176 2.83 -4.89 5.27
CA ILE A 176 3.77 -3.77 5.42
C ILE A 176 4.44 -3.53 4.07
N ALA A 177 4.35 -2.30 3.58
CA ALA A 177 5.14 -1.82 2.47
C ALA A 177 6.22 -0.86 2.96
N ASP A 178 7.41 -0.97 2.40
CA ASP A 178 8.58 -0.16 2.74
C ASP A 178 9.40 0.14 1.47
N GLY A 179 10.39 1.03 1.56
CA GLY A 179 11.06 1.63 0.39
C GLY A 179 10.35 2.90 -0.09
N GLY A 180 10.52 3.24 -1.36
CA GLY A 180 10.09 4.52 -1.93
C GLY A 180 11.23 5.18 -2.70
N HIS A 181 11.17 6.49 -2.88
CA HIS A 181 12.20 7.23 -3.63
C HIS A 181 13.58 7.26 -2.92
N ASN A 182 13.63 6.83 -1.65
CA ASN A 182 14.84 6.68 -0.85
C ASN A 182 15.68 5.43 -1.19
N ILE A 183 15.20 4.50 -2.04
CA ILE A 183 15.91 3.23 -2.31
C ILE A 183 17.37 3.46 -2.75
N LEU A 184 17.63 4.43 -3.64
CA LEU A 184 19.02 4.69 -4.05
C LEU A 184 19.85 5.32 -2.93
N TYR A 185 19.26 6.16 -2.08
CA TYR A 185 19.98 6.71 -0.92
C TYR A 185 20.35 5.64 0.10
N ASP A 186 19.45 4.68 0.35
CA ASP A 186 19.68 3.65 1.37
C ASP A 186 20.56 2.50 0.89
N TYR A 187 20.54 2.16 -0.41
CA TYR A 187 21.11 0.90 -0.91
C TYR A 187 22.06 1.06 -2.10
N PHE A 188 22.23 2.27 -2.64
CA PHE A 188 23.12 2.52 -3.76
C PHE A 188 23.60 3.98 -3.77
N ASP A 189 24.11 4.40 -2.61
CA ASP A 189 24.63 5.73 -2.38
C ASP A 189 25.97 5.90 -3.13
N PRO A 190 26.09 6.85 -4.09
CA PRO A 190 27.32 7.07 -4.84
C PRO A 190 28.52 7.44 -3.97
N ASP A 191 28.28 8.13 -2.85
CA ASP A 191 29.31 8.68 -1.97
C ASP A 191 29.63 7.71 -0.81
N ALA A 192 28.89 6.60 -0.69
CA ALA A 192 29.18 5.58 0.32
C ALA A 192 30.46 4.82 -0.02
N GLU A 193 31.18 4.42 1.04
CA GLU A 193 32.40 3.62 0.93
C GLU A 193 32.15 2.33 0.14
N TYR A 194 32.95 2.13 -0.90
CA TYR A 194 32.93 0.95 -1.74
C TYR A 194 33.33 -0.28 -0.89
N PRO A 195 32.48 -1.33 -0.84
CA PRO A 195 32.63 -2.37 0.19
C PRO A 195 33.67 -3.44 -0.14
N TYR A 196 34.36 -3.34 -1.28
CA TYR A 196 35.29 -4.36 -1.77
C TYR A 196 36.74 -3.91 -1.81
N LYS A 197 37.65 -4.89 -1.86
CA LYS A 197 39.07 -4.67 -2.17
C LYS A 197 39.25 -4.37 -3.66
N HIS A 198 39.19 -3.09 -4.03
CA HIS A 198 39.35 -2.69 -5.42
C HIS A 198 40.75 -3.08 -5.94
N LYS A 199 40.79 -3.76 -7.10
CA LYS A 199 41.97 -4.50 -7.61
C LYS A 199 43.24 -3.66 -7.84
N ILE A 200 43.10 -2.33 -7.95
CA ILE A 200 44.21 -1.41 -8.24
C ILE A 200 44.33 -0.26 -7.24
N PHE A 201 43.56 -0.27 -6.14
CA PHE A 201 43.65 0.75 -5.11
C PHE A 201 44.72 0.38 -4.07
N ASP A 202 45.64 1.32 -3.77
CA ASP A 202 46.79 1.09 -2.88
C ASP A 202 46.40 1.13 -1.40
N GLU A 203 46.62 0.00 -0.72
CA GLU A 203 46.32 -0.29 0.68
C GLU A 203 47.05 0.60 1.71
N ASN A 204 48.09 1.34 1.28
CA ASN A 204 48.92 2.14 2.18
C ASN A 204 48.34 3.54 2.50
N LYS A 205 47.24 3.93 1.84
CA LYS A 205 46.49 5.17 2.15
C LYS A 205 45.40 4.84 3.16
N LYS A 206 45.62 5.20 4.43
CA LYS A 206 44.73 4.87 5.56
C LYS A 206 43.37 5.59 5.47
N CYS A 207 42.28 4.82 5.46
CA CYS A 207 41.29 4.78 6.55
C CYS A 207 40.49 3.46 6.45
N GLY A 208 40.46 2.65 7.52
CA GLY A 208 39.78 1.34 7.54
C GLY A 208 40.69 0.13 7.29
N ASP A 209 40.39 -1.00 7.91
CA ASP A 209 41.14 -2.25 7.71
C ASP A 209 40.66 -2.92 6.40
N ILE A 210 41.22 -2.46 5.27
CA ILE A 210 40.94 -3.00 3.93
C ILE A 210 41.12 -4.52 3.89
N SER A 211 41.95 -5.11 4.77
CA SER A 211 42.15 -6.56 4.84
C SER A 211 40.87 -7.35 5.14
N LEU A 212 39.88 -6.70 5.78
CA LEU A 212 38.59 -7.29 6.15
C LEU A 212 37.55 -7.22 5.02
N LYS A 213 37.78 -6.43 3.97
CA LYS A 213 36.84 -6.33 2.83
C LYS A 213 36.90 -7.60 1.96
N PRO A 214 35.77 -8.06 1.40
CA PRO A 214 35.76 -9.12 0.40
C PRO A 214 36.46 -8.70 -0.90
N GLU A 215 36.88 -9.69 -1.68
CA GLU A 215 37.41 -9.48 -3.03
C GLU A 215 36.39 -8.79 -3.93
N ASP A 216 36.86 -7.91 -4.81
CA ASP A 216 36.00 -7.20 -5.76
C ASP A 216 35.47 -8.13 -6.87
N PRO A 217 34.15 -8.39 -6.91
CA PRO A 217 33.55 -9.27 -7.90
C PRO A 217 33.43 -8.62 -9.28
N TYR A 218 33.68 -7.30 -9.40
CA TYR A 218 33.48 -6.54 -10.62
C TYR A 218 34.80 -6.31 -11.37
N PRO A 219 34.77 -6.17 -12.71
CA PRO A 219 35.94 -5.80 -13.48
C PRO A 219 36.36 -4.36 -13.17
N VAL A 220 37.66 -4.07 -13.27
CA VAL A 220 38.15 -2.69 -13.12
C VAL A 220 37.58 -1.84 -14.24
N SER A 221 36.96 -0.71 -13.88
CA SER A 221 36.42 0.24 -14.83
C SER A 221 37.52 0.97 -15.60
N GLU A 222 37.32 1.17 -16.90
CA GLU A 222 38.14 2.11 -17.69
C GLU A 222 37.93 3.56 -17.25
N GLU A 223 36.81 3.84 -16.59
CA GLU A 223 36.47 5.16 -16.07
C GLU A 223 36.93 5.34 -14.60
N TYR A 224 37.59 4.36 -13.97
CA TYR A 224 38.04 4.40 -12.58
C TYR A 224 38.69 5.75 -12.21
N ALA A 225 38.14 6.41 -11.19
CA ALA A 225 38.54 7.78 -10.84
C ALA A 225 39.69 7.84 -9.82
N GLY A 226 39.86 6.79 -9.01
CA GLY A 226 40.72 6.83 -7.83
C GLY A 226 40.09 7.59 -6.66
N ASP A 227 40.82 7.69 -5.55
CA ASP A 227 40.46 8.52 -4.39
C ASP A 227 40.66 10.00 -4.77
N VAL A 228 39.62 10.59 -5.37
CA VAL A 228 39.63 11.96 -5.90
C VAL A 228 39.45 12.98 -4.78
N ASN A 229 38.70 12.62 -3.74
CA ASN A 229 38.42 13.50 -2.61
C ASN A 229 39.56 13.49 -1.55
N GLY A 230 40.48 12.52 -1.61
CA GLY A 230 41.64 12.40 -0.74
C GLY A 230 41.32 11.92 0.68
N ASP A 231 40.18 11.25 0.89
CA ASP A 231 39.74 10.78 2.20
C ASP A 231 40.33 9.42 2.61
N GLY A 232 41.06 8.78 1.68
CA GLY A 232 41.76 7.51 1.92
C GLY A 232 40.89 6.27 1.74
N VAL A 233 39.63 6.41 1.30
CA VAL A 233 38.79 5.30 0.86
C VAL A 233 38.30 5.54 -0.56
N LEU A 234 37.71 4.52 -1.18
CA LEU A 234 36.97 4.70 -2.44
C LEU A 234 35.49 4.72 -2.11
N SER A 235 34.77 5.66 -2.69
CA SER A 235 33.31 5.62 -2.84
C SER A 235 32.88 4.74 -4.01
N TYR A 236 31.59 4.38 -4.08
CA TYR A 236 31.02 3.72 -5.27
C TYR A 236 31.26 4.53 -6.55
N ALA A 237 31.06 5.85 -6.50
CA ALA A 237 31.26 6.73 -7.64
C ALA A 237 32.72 6.86 -8.08
N GLU A 238 33.68 6.69 -7.17
CA GLU A 238 35.11 6.70 -7.52
C GLU A 238 35.61 5.36 -8.05
N ALA A 239 35.13 4.25 -7.48
CA ALA A 239 35.44 2.90 -7.94
C ALA A 239 34.83 2.64 -9.32
N HIS A 240 33.59 3.05 -9.52
CA HIS A 240 32.80 2.75 -10.72
C HIS A 240 31.98 3.95 -11.24
N PRO A 241 32.59 5.02 -11.78
CA PRO A 241 31.85 6.13 -12.39
C PRO A 241 30.85 5.69 -13.47
N GLU A 242 31.14 4.60 -14.19
CA GLU A 242 30.33 4.04 -15.27
C GLU A 242 29.00 3.43 -14.78
N TRP A 243 28.84 3.23 -13.48
CA TRP A 243 27.58 2.83 -12.85
C TRP A 243 26.58 3.98 -12.78
N PHE A 244 27.05 5.23 -12.86
CA PHE A 244 26.25 6.43 -12.71
C PHE A 244 25.88 7.07 -14.05
N ALA A 245 24.94 8.01 -14.01
CA ALA A 245 24.29 8.56 -15.19
C ALA A 245 25.29 9.26 -16.09
N LEU A 246 25.28 8.97 -17.40
CA LEU A 246 25.88 9.87 -18.38
C LEU A 246 24.84 10.96 -18.67
N ILE A 247 25.15 12.22 -18.36
CA ILE A 247 24.30 13.38 -18.62
C ILE A 247 25.20 14.48 -19.16
N ASP A 248 24.83 15.04 -20.31
CA ASP A 248 25.61 16.08 -21.01
C ASP A 248 27.08 15.66 -21.24
N GLY A 249 27.29 14.37 -21.55
CA GLY A 249 28.61 13.79 -21.82
C GLY A 249 29.49 13.54 -20.59
N LYS A 250 28.97 13.69 -19.37
CA LYS A 250 29.71 13.47 -18.12
C LYS A 250 28.99 12.49 -17.20
N ARG A 251 29.76 11.66 -16.49
CA ARG A 251 29.22 10.85 -15.39
C ARG A 251 28.79 11.76 -14.25
N ARG A 252 27.54 11.57 -13.81
CA ARG A 252 26.89 12.38 -12.79
C ARG A 252 26.05 11.49 -11.88
N TRP A 253 26.02 11.87 -10.61
CA TRP A 253 25.28 11.22 -9.54
C TRP A 253 24.74 12.28 -8.56
N TRP A 254 24.42 13.46 -9.10
CA TRP A 254 23.92 14.55 -8.27
C TRP A 254 22.59 14.16 -7.62
N ARG A 255 22.45 14.47 -6.34
CA ARG A 255 21.27 14.20 -5.54
C ARG A 255 21.08 15.33 -4.52
N GLN A 256 19.83 15.62 -4.17
CA GLN A 256 19.54 16.63 -3.15
C GLN A 256 20.10 16.19 -1.79
N SER A 257 20.71 17.12 -1.04
CA SER A 257 21.13 16.86 0.33
C SER A 257 19.92 16.58 1.23
N LEU A 258 20.05 15.56 2.09
CA LEU A 258 19.03 15.20 3.09
C LEU A 258 18.79 16.30 4.13
N ASP A 259 19.71 17.26 4.25
CA ASP A 259 19.59 18.38 5.18
C ASP A 259 18.55 19.44 4.76
N GLU A 260 18.08 19.41 3.50
CA GLU A 260 17.28 20.51 2.95
C GLU A 260 15.78 20.24 2.78
N VAL A 261 15.31 19.04 2.41
CA VAL A 261 13.87 18.66 2.42
C VAL A 261 13.72 17.12 2.34
N VAL A 262 12.57 16.56 2.73
CA VAL A 262 12.21 15.12 2.66
C VAL A 262 12.02 14.59 1.21
N TYR A 263 12.52 15.29 0.18
CA TYR A 263 12.32 14.92 -1.23
C TYR A 263 13.57 14.26 -1.81
N HIS A 264 13.42 13.02 -2.29
CA HIS A 264 14.51 12.23 -2.84
C HIS A 264 14.55 12.37 -4.38
N HIS A 265 15.13 13.47 -4.88
CA HIS A 265 15.34 13.72 -6.33
C HIS A 265 16.83 13.78 -6.70
N GLY A 266 17.13 13.59 -7.99
CA GLY A 266 18.50 13.62 -8.50
C GLY A 266 18.70 12.90 -9.84
N ASP A 267 19.94 12.53 -10.12
CA ASP A 267 20.36 11.80 -11.30
C ASP A 267 20.26 10.28 -11.01
N ASN A 268 19.35 9.58 -11.69
CA ASN A 268 19.22 8.13 -11.59
C ASN A 268 20.46 7.45 -12.17
N TYR A 269 20.91 6.36 -11.56
CA TYR A 269 22.07 5.59 -12.02
C TYR A 269 21.90 5.05 -13.46
N CYS A 270 22.98 4.55 -14.05
CA CYS A 270 22.95 3.92 -15.36
C CYS A 270 22.22 2.56 -15.29
N THR A 271 20.91 2.56 -15.50
CA THR A 271 20.05 1.36 -15.34
C THR A 271 20.34 0.23 -16.33
N THR A 272 21.13 0.49 -17.39
CA THR A 272 21.61 -0.54 -18.33
C THR A 272 22.96 -1.11 -17.96
N ASN A 273 23.64 -0.55 -16.95
CA ASN A 273 24.81 -1.18 -16.36
C ASN A 273 24.34 -2.35 -15.47
N SER A 274 24.67 -3.57 -15.88
CA SER A 274 24.26 -4.79 -15.18
C SER A 274 24.92 -4.93 -13.81
N TYR A 275 26.17 -4.46 -13.65
CA TYR A 275 26.89 -4.53 -12.37
C TYR A 275 26.32 -3.55 -11.34
N ALA A 276 25.98 -2.32 -11.76
CA ALA A 276 25.28 -1.37 -10.91
C ALA A 276 23.94 -1.92 -10.41
N THR A 277 23.15 -2.52 -11.32
CA THR A 277 21.85 -3.11 -10.97
C THR A 277 22.02 -4.35 -10.07
N GLU A 278 23.04 -5.17 -10.32
CA GLU A 278 23.39 -6.33 -9.49
C GLU A 278 23.73 -5.90 -8.05
N GLU A 279 24.57 -4.88 -7.88
CA GLU A 279 24.96 -4.37 -6.56
C GLU A 279 23.76 -3.76 -5.82
N LEU A 280 22.94 -2.94 -6.48
CA LEU A 280 21.69 -2.43 -5.91
C LEU A 280 20.78 -3.57 -5.44
N CYS A 281 20.57 -4.59 -6.27
CA CYS A 281 19.73 -5.73 -5.91
C CYS A 281 20.31 -6.50 -4.73
N LYS A 282 21.62 -6.75 -4.71
CA LYS A 282 22.31 -7.40 -3.59
C LYS A 282 22.06 -6.65 -2.29
N ASN A 283 22.28 -5.33 -2.27
CA ASN A 283 22.10 -4.51 -1.07
C ASN A 283 20.65 -4.52 -0.57
N ILE A 284 19.66 -4.49 -1.47
CA ILE A 284 18.24 -4.63 -1.10
C ILE A 284 17.96 -6.03 -0.50
N ILE A 285 18.51 -7.11 -1.08
CA ILE A 285 18.32 -8.47 -0.56
C ILE A 285 18.90 -8.62 0.84
N GLU A 286 20.09 -8.08 1.12
CA GLU A 286 20.66 -8.14 2.46
C GLU A 286 19.80 -7.36 3.47
N SER A 287 19.25 -6.21 3.06
CA SER A 287 18.30 -5.46 3.89
C SER A 287 16.99 -6.22 4.13
N LEU A 288 16.51 -6.98 3.14
CA LEU A 288 15.34 -7.85 3.28
C LEU A 288 15.57 -9.05 4.19
N ILE A 289 16.80 -9.53 4.29
CA ILE A 289 17.18 -10.69 5.13
C ILE A 289 17.32 -10.24 6.59
N SER A 290 18.05 -9.15 6.83
CA SER A 290 18.44 -8.76 8.19
C SER A 290 18.45 -7.25 8.48
N GLY A 291 18.25 -6.40 7.46
CA GLY A 291 18.29 -4.95 7.60
C GLY A 291 16.93 -4.29 7.82
N LYS A 292 16.80 -3.05 7.32
CA LYS A 292 15.62 -2.20 7.52
C LYS A 292 14.35 -2.82 6.91
N LEU A 293 14.48 -3.52 5.78
CA LEU A 293 13.35 -4.10 5.04
C LEU A 293 12.91 -5.48 5.54
N GLN A 294 13.49 -6.00 6.65
CA GLN A 294 13.24 -7.38 7.10
C GLN A 294 11.75 -7.70 7.38
N TYR A 295 10.91 -6.70 7.65
CA TYR A 295 9.47 -6.89 7.89
C TYR A 295 8.56 -6.56 6.70
N ALA A 296 9.13 -6.06 5.59
CA ALA A 296 8.38 -5.70 4.40
C ALA A 296 7.74 -6.95 3.74
N ASP A 297 6.46 -6.85 3.41
CA ASP A 297 5.78 -7.77 2.47
C ASP A 297 5.83 -7.22 1.03
N TYR A 298 5.91 -5.89 0.90
CA TYR A 298 6.06 -5.17 -0.36
C TYR A 298 7.27 -4.24 -0.27
N ILE A 299 8.11 -4.23 -1.30
CA ILE A 299 9.08 -3.16 -1.51
C ILE A 299 8.55 -2.23 -2.59
N ASN A 300 8.42 -0.95 -2.25
CA ASN A 300 8.23 0.13 -3.20
C ASN A 300 9.60 0.45 -3.84
N LEU A 301 9.87 -0.11 -5.02
CA LEU A 301 11.07 0.16 -5.80
C LEU A 301 10.85 1.40 -6.67
N TRP A 302 11.08 2.57 -6.10
CA TRP A 302 10.93 3.85 -6.80
C TRP A 302 12.31 4.45 -7.00
N LEU A 303 12.66 4.78 -8.24
CA LEU A 303 13.87 5.55 -8.53
C LEU A 303 13.69 7.01 -8.09
N LEU A 304 14.72 7.84 -8.21
CA LEU A 304 14.67 9.23 -7.74
C LEU A 304 13.49 9.99 -8.35
N ASP A 305 12.77 10.72 -7.51
CA ASP A 305 11.61 11.51 -7.89
C ASP A 305 12.01 12.64 -8.85
N ASN A 306 11.22 12.88 -9.89
CA ASN A 306 11.54 13.78 -11.01
C ASN A 306 13.00 13.61 -11.53
N GLY A 307 13.51 12.37 -11.48
CA GLY A 307 14.93 12.11 -11.64
C GLY A 307 15.40 12.17 -13.10
N LYS A 308 16.62 12.68 -13.32
CA LYS A 308 17.24 12.64 -14.65
C LYS A 308 17.76 11.24 -14.94
N TRP A 309 17.54 10.74 -16.16
CA TRP A 309 17.94 9.40 -16.56
C TRP A 309 19.21 9.45 -17.41
N CYS A 310 20.02 8.41 -17.29
CA CYS A 310 21.24 8.22 -18.08
C CYS A 310 20.97 8.25 -19.60
N SER A 311 21.81 8.99 -20.34
CA SER A 311 21.79 9.13 -21.80
C SER A 311 22.97 8.41 -22.47
N CYS A 312 23.54 7.37 -21.85
CA CYS A 312 24.52 6.54 -22.54
C CYS A 312 23.84 5.76 -23.69
N LYS A 313 24.61 5.36 -24.70
CA LYS A 313 24.11 4.66 -25.89
C LYS A 313 23.18 3.49 -25.54
N ASN A 314 23.58 2.65 -24.58
CA ASN A 314 22.78 1.50 -24.15
C ASN A 314 21.43 1.95 -23.54
N CYS A 315 21.42 3.00 -22.72
CA CYS A 315 20.21 3.56 -22.16
C CYS A 315 19.29 4.17 -23.22
N GLU A 316 19.83 4.85 -24.23
CA GLU A 316 19.03 5.41 -25.33
C GLU A 316 18.36 4.30 -26.16
N GLU A 317 19.05 3.17 -26.36
CA GLU A 317 18.55 2.03 -27.16
C GLU A 317 17.65 1.06 -26.35
N ALA A 318 17.70 1.08 -25.01
CA ALA A 318 17.06 0.08 -24.14
C ALA A 318 15.52 0.07 -24.19
N GLY A 319 14.87 1.22 -24.32
CA GLY A 319 13.40 1.37 -24.22
C GLY A 319 13.01 2.64 -23.46
N ASN A 320 11.72 2.86 -23.24
CA ASN A 320 11.24 3.99 -22.44
C ASN A 320 11.55 3.81 -20.94
N TYR A 321 11.34 4.86 -20.13
CA TYR A 321 11.69 4.83 -18.70
C TYR A 321 10.94 3.75 -17.91
N ALA A 322 9.67 3.49 -18.23
CA ALA A 322 8.92 2.40 -17.63
C ALA A 322 9.55 1.02 -17.92
N TYR A 323 9.99 0.77 -19.16
CA TYR A 323 10.70 -0.46 -19.51
C TYR A 323 12.02 -0.60 -18.74
N LYS A 324 12.82 0.46 -18.67
CA LYS A 324 14.08 0.47 -17.90
C LYS A 324 13.86 0.13 -16.42
N LEU A 325 12.88 0.77 -15.79
CA LEU A 325 12.46 0.48 -14.42
C LEU A 325 12.04 -0.99 -14.25
N LEU A 326 11.24 -1.51 -15.17
CA LEU A 326 10.77 -2.90 -15.16
C LEU A 326 11.92 -3.92 -15.28
N MET A 327 13.01 -3.59 -15.97
CA MET A 327 14.19 -4.46 -15.99
C MET A 327 14.90 -4.53 -14.63
N ILE A 328 14.88 -3.44 -13.84
CA ILE A 328 15.37 -3.45 -12.46
C ILE A 328 14.44 -4.28 -11.58
N VAL A 329 13.12 -4.10 -11.71
CA VAL A 329 12.09 -4.89 -11.02
C VAL A 329 12.28 -6.38 -11.29
N TYR A 330 12.50 -6.74 -12.56
CA TYR A 330 12.77 -8.11 -12.98
C TYR A 330 14.01 -8.70 -12.30
N ASN A 331 15.14 -7.99 -12.33
CA ASN A 331 16.39 -8.42 -11.70
C ASN A 331 16.23 -8.58 -10.19
N LEU A 332 15.65 -7.60 -9.50
CA LEU A 332 15.40 -7.68 -8.07
C LEU A 332 14.50 -8.87 -7.74
N ARG A 333 13.44 -9.09 -8.53
CA ARG A 333 12.53 -10.19 -8.29
C ARG A 333 13.21 -11.56 -8.43
N LYS A 334 14.08 -11.75 -9.44
CA LYS A 334 14.88 -12.98 -9.56
C LYS A 334 15.75 -13.21 -8.33
N LYS A 335 16.42 -12.17 -7.83
CA LYS A 335 17.25 -12.27 -6.61
C LYS A 335 16.43 -12.61 -5.37
N ILE A 336 15.19 -12.11 -5.25
CA ILE A 336 14.27 -12.51 -4.18
C ILE A 336 13.95 -14.01 -4.30
N VAL A 337 13.64 -14.50 -5.50
CA VAL A 337 13.36 -15.93 -5.74
C VAL A 337 14.57 -16.79 -5.39
N ASP A 338 15.78 -16.38 -5.80
CA ASP A 338 17.00 -17.13 -5.54
C ASP A 338 17.33 -17.17 -4.04
N ALA A 339 17.21 -16.03 -3.34
CA ALA A 339 17.36 -15.99 -1.88
C ALA A 339 16.33 -16.87 -1.14
N MET A 340 15.12 -17.02 -1.68
CA MET A 340 14.12 -17.95 -1.15
C MET A 340 14.48 -19.42 -1.40
N LYS A 341 14.95 -19.75 -2.61
CA LYS A 341 15.43 -21.11 -2.94
C LYS A 341 16.61 -21.53 -2.06
N GLU A 342 17.51 -20.60 -1.80
CA GLU A 342 18.66 -20.74 -0.90
C GLU A 342 18.28 -20.71 0.59
N GLN A 343 17.01 -20.52 0.92
CA GLN A 343 16.48 -20.43 2.29
C GLN A 343 17.05 -19.28 3.13
N ARG A 344 17.76 -18.33 2.52
CA ARG A 344 18.19 -17.07 3.16
C ARG A 344 16.99 -16.15 3.42
N LEU A 345 15.98 -16.20 2.55
CA LEU A 345 14.73 -15.47 2.70
C LEU A 345 13.53 -16.39 2.90
N LYS A 346 12.93 -16.37 4.09
CA LYS A 346 11.85 -17.32 4.47
C LYS A 346 10.44 -16.89 4.07
N ARG A 347 10.30 -15.77 3.37
CA ARG A 347 9.00 -15.20 2.97
C ARG A 347 9.09 -14.67 1.55
N ASN A 348 7.97 -14.74 0.84
CA ASN A 348 7.82 -14.07 -0.44
C ASN A 348 7.62 -12.57 -0.23
N VAL A 349 8.40 -11.76 -0.94
CA VAL A 349 8.32 -10.29 -0.92
C VAL A 349 7.92 -9.83 -2.31
N LYS A 350 6.90 -8.98 -2.36
CA LYS A 350 6.36 -8.41 -3.58
C LYS A 350 7.11 -7.13 -3.93
N VAL A 351 7.21 -6.82 -5.20
CA VAL A 351 7.83 -5.58 -5.69
C VAL A 351 6.75 -4.70 -6.27
N ALA A 352 6.65 -3.46 -5.81
CA ALA A 352 5.75 -2.46 -6.36
C ALA A 352 6.57 -1.31 -6.94
N PHE A 353 6.18 -0.81 -8.11
CA PHE A 353 6.96 0.19 -8.86
C PHE A 353 6.03 1.25 -9.48
N PRO A 354 6.47 2.50 -9.65
CA PRO A 354 5.56 3.58 -10.00
C PRO A 354 5.37 3.71 -11.52
N ALA A 355 4.13 3.90 -11.95
CA ALA A 355 3.79 4.64 -13.16
C ALA A 355 3.44 6.07 -12.74
N TYR A 356 4.44 6.95 -12.78
CA TYR A 356 4.40 8.29 -12.23
C TYR A 356 5.33 9.21 -13.03
N HIS A 357 4.86 10.41 -13.38
CA HIS A 357 5.55 11.35 -14.27
C HIS A 357 6.20 10.68 -15.51
N GLU A 358 7.52 10.54 -15.52
CA GLU A 358 8.31 10.02 -16.63
C GLU A 358 8.02 8.53 -16.93
N THR A 359 7.56 7.77 -15.93
CA THR A 359 7.18 6.36 -16.09
C THR A 359 5.68 6.15 -16.27
N LEU A 360 4.88 7.21 -16.45
CA LEU A 360 3.44 7.08 -16.73
C LEU A 360 3.13 6.26 -17.99
N PRO A 361 3.83 6.45 -19.14
CA PRO A 361 3.61 5.61 -20.31
C PRO A 361 3.99 4.16 -20.01
N ALA A 362 3.14 3.22 -20.42
CA ALA A 362 3.43 1.78 -20.29
C ALA A 362 4.72 1.37 -21.01
N PRO A 363 5.38 0.26 -20.63
CA PRO A 363 6.59 -0.21 -21.30
C PRO A 363 6.37 -0.34 -22.81
N ASN A 364 7.26 0.25 -23.60
CA ASN A 364 7.16 0.25 -25.07
C ASN A 364 7.79 -0.99 -25.73
N LYS A 365 8.30 -1.93 -24.94
CA LYS A 365 8.85 -3.21 -25.39
C LYS A 365 8.28 -4.37 -24.58
N PRO A 366 8.22 -5.59 -25.14
CA PRO A 366 7.85 -6.78 -24.40
C PRO A 366 8.82 -7.05 -23.24
N LEU A 367 8.28 -7.46 -22.10
CA LEU A 367 9.05 -7.91 -20.95
C LEU A 367 9.56 -9.35 -21.17
N PRO A 368 10.59 -9.82 -20.43
CA PRO A 368 11.03 -11.20 -20.47
C PRO A 368 9.87 -12.20 -20.26
N GLU A 369 9.92 -13.35 -20.94
CA GLU A 369 8.88 -14.37 -20.87
C GLU A 369 8.66 -14.90 -19.44
N ASP A 370 9.72 -14.97 -18.64
CA ASP A 370 9.71 -15.39 -17.24
C ASP A 370 9.49 -14.22 -16.25
N PHE A 371 8.96 -13.08 -16.69
CA PHE A 371 8.61 -11.97 -15.79
C PHE A 371 7.49 -12.37 -14.81
N ASP A 372 7.71 -12.15 -13.51
CA ASP A 372 6.77 -12.55 -12.46
C ASP A 372 5.66 -11.49 -12.25
N TYR A 373 4.62 -11.60 -13.06
CA TYR A 373 3.43 -10.73 -13.01
C TYR A 373 2.57 -10.91 -11.75
N GLU A 374 2.74 -12.01 -11.00
CA GLU A 374 1.95 -12.27 -9.79
C GLU A 374 2.52 -11.56 -8.56
N ASN A 375 3.80 -11.17 -8.60
CA ASN A 375 4.51 -10.56 -7.48
C ASN A 375 5.12 -9.19 -7.77
N CYS A 376 4.99 -8.70 -9.01
CA CYS A 376 5.43 -7.37 -9.40
C CYS A 376 4.21 -6.54 -9.79
N TYR A 377 3.96 -5.42 -9.11
CA TYR A 377 2.76 -4.59 -9.28
C TYR A 377 3.13 -3.16 -9.69
N VAL A 378 2.58 -2.68 -10.81
CA VAL A 378 2.61 -1.26 -11.12
C VAL A 378 1.67 -0.50 -10.18
N ILE A 379 2.13 0.62 -9.61
CA ILE A 379 1.29 1.59 -8.94
C ILE A 379 1.09 2.78 -9.87
N TYR A 380 -0.11 2.93 -10.38
CA TYR A 380 -0.50 4.06 -11.21
C TYR A 380 -0.92 5.24 -10.32
N PHE A 381 -0.27 6.38 -10.52
CA PHE A 381 -0.46 7.59 -9.74
C PHE A 381 -1.03 8.72 -10.61
N PRO A 382 -2.34 8.98 -10.55
CA PRO A 382 -2.97 10.04 -11.33
C PRO A 382 -2.76 11.42 -10.69
N ILE A 383 -1.54 11.79 -10.26
CA ILE A 383 -1.31 13.02 -9.48
C ILE A 383 -1.68 14.29 -10.24
N GLU A 384 -1.54 14.27 -11.57
CA GLU A 384 -1.76 15.40 -12.49
C GLU A 384 -3.24 15.66 -12.75
N ARG A 385 -4.14 14.81 -12.23
CA ARG A 385 -5.57 14.82 -12.55
C ARG A 385 -6.32 16.06 -12.09
N CYS A 386 -7.48 16.23 -12.69
CA CYS A 386 -8.56 17.10 -12.25
C CYS A 386 -9.46 16.37 -11.24
N TYR A 387 -9.89 17.10 -10.19
CA TYR A 387 -10.91 16.66 -9.22
C TYR A 387 -12.26 17.39 -9.38
N VAL A 388 -12.38 18.32 -10.34
CA VAL A 388 -13.68 18.89 -10.74
C VAL A 388 -14.50 17.85 -11.51
N HIS A 389 -13.82 17.09 -12.36
CA HIS A 389 -14.40 16.00 -13.13
C HIS A 389 -13.96 14.64 -12.58
N ASN A 390 -14.81 13.65 -12.76
CA ASN A 390 -14.47 12.24 -12.52
C ASN A 390 -13.29 11.81 -13.40
N PHE A 391 -12.55 10.77 -12.98
CA PHE A 391 -11.35 10.37 -13.73
C PHE A 391 -11.67 9.89 -15.16
N ASN A 392 -12.81 9.24 -15.32
CA ASN A 392 -13.32 8.70 -16.58
C ASN A 392 -14.29 9.64 -17.32
N ASP A 393 -14.37 10.91 -16.94
CA ASP A 393 -15.22 11.89 -17.60
C ASP A 393 -14.59 12.32 -18.94
N GLU A 394 -15.23 11.95 -20.05
CA GLU A 394 -14.78 12.27 -21.40
C GLU A 394 -14.82 13.77 -21.71
N SER A 395 -15.59 14.56 -20.95
CA SER A 395 -15.65 16.01 -21.12
C SER A 395 -14.41 16.73 -20.56
N CYS A 396 -13.60 16.07 -19.73
CA CYS A 396 -12.34 16.63 -19.22
C CYS A 396 -11.21 16.44 -20.24
N THR A 397 -11.35 17.12 -21.37
CA THR A 397 -10.46 17.02 -22.54
C THR A 397 -9.04 17.55 -22.31
N GLU A 398 -8.89 18.41 -21.31
CA GLU A 398 -7.69 19.18 -21.01
C GLU A 398 -6.69 18.44 -20.11
N THR A 399 -7.20 17.57 -19.22
CA THR A 399 -6.39 16.94 -18.17
C THR A 399 -6.63 15.44 -18.06
N ASN A 400 -7.83 15.01 -17.65
CA ASN A 400 -8.05 13.61 -17.30
C ASN A 400 -7.98 12.69 -18.51
N ILE A 401 -8.39 13.12 -19.70
CA ILE A 401 -8.42 12.25 -20.88
C ILE A 401 -7.03 11.72 -21.27
N ASN A 402 -5.98 12.52 -21.12
CA ASN A 402 -4.61 12.11 -21.44
C ASN A 402 -4.05 11.15 -20.39
N LEU A 403 -4.34 11.40 -19.11
CA LEU A 403 -4.03 10.47 -18.02
C LEU A 403 -4.78 9.14 -18.21
N LEU A 404 -6.08 9.19 -18.49
CA LEU A 404 -6.92 8.02 -18.73
C LEU A 404 -6.38 7.15 -19.88
N LYS A 405 -5.94 7.77 -20.98
CA LYS A 405 -5.26 7.05 -22.08
C LYS A 405 -4.01 6.33 -21.60
N LYS A 406 -3.15 6.99 -20.82
CA LYS A 406 -1.94 6.36 -20.23
C LYS A 406 -2.32 5.24 -19.25
N TYR A 407 -3.35 5.42 -18.42
CA TYR A 407 -3.87 4.39 -17.50
C TYR A 407 -4.35 3.14 -18.26
N ASN A 408 -5.10 3.33 -19.35
CA ASN A 408 -5.63 2.22 -20.15
C ASN A 408 -4.52 1.36 -20.77
N GLN A 409 -3.34 1.93 -21.05
CA GLN A 409 -2.19 1.16 -21.54
C GLN A 409 -1.66 0.14 -20.52
N TRP A 410 -1.90 0.34 -19.23
CA TRP A 410 -1.52 -0.60 -18.16
C TRP A 410 -2.59 -1.65 -17.88
N THR A 411 -3.86 -1.32 -18.13
CA THR A 411 -5.01 -2.12 -17.70
C THR A 411 -5.70 -2.86 -18.83
N ILE A 412 -6.50 -2.17 -19.64
CA ILE A 412 -7.42 -2.75 -20.63
C ILE A 412 -6.94 -2.67 -22.08
N GLY A 413 -5.75 -2.09 -22.33
CA GLY A 413 -5.19 -2.00 -23.68
C GLY A 413 -4.90 -3.36 -24.31
N GLU A 414 -5.35 -3.55 -25.55
CA GLU A 414 -5.28 -4.84 -26.27
C GLU A 414 -3.84 -5.36 -26.43
N GLU A 415 -2.88 -4.47 -26.66
CA GLU A 415 -1.47 -4.79 -26.91
C GLU A 415 -0.54 -4.49 -25.70
N ARG A 416 -1.07 -4.47 -24.47
CA ARG A 416 -0.28 -4.08 -23.29
C ARG A 416 0.95 -4.98 -23.08
N ASN A 417 2.16 -4.42 -22.95
CA ASN A 417 3.36 -5.22 -22.68
C ASN A 417 3.43 -5.73 -21.24
N TYR A 418 2.91 -4.96 -20.28
CA TYR A 418 2.76 -5.40 -18.90
C TYR A 418 1.43 -6.15 -18.72
N LYS A 419 1.48 -7.38 -18.21
CA LYS A 419 0.32 -8.28 -18.06
C LYS A 419 -0.16 -8.47 -16.62
N GLY A 420 0.52 -7.89 -15.63
CA GLY A 420 0.18 -8.05 -14.21
C GLY A 420 -1.02 -7.22 -13.77
N ASP A 421 -1.37 -7.39 -12.50
CA ASP A 421 -2.39 -6.58 -11.83
C ASP A 421 -1.88 -5.15 -11.61
N VAL A 422 -2.82 -4.20 -11.56
CA VAL A 422 -2.57 -2.78 -11.34
C VAL A 422 -2.98 -2.38 -9.92
N PHE A 423 -2.15 -1.53 -9.33
CA PHE A 423 -2.34 -0.84 -8.07
C PHE A 423 -2.66 0.64 -8.35
N ILE A 424 -3.60 1.22 -7.63
CA ILE A 424 -3.88 2.66 -7.68
C ILE A 424 -3.33 3.34 -6.42
N GLY A 425 -2.53 4.39 -6.63
CA GLY A 425 -2.08 5.31 -5.59
C GLY A 425 -2.77 6.66 -5.74
N GLU A 426 -3.95 6.82 -5.11
CA GLU A 426 -4.76 8.03 -5.25
C GLU A 426 -4.41 9.12 -4.24
N TYR A 427 -4.55 10.37 -4.68
CA TYR A 427 -4.20 11.57 -3.90
C TYR A 427 -5.44 12.31 -3.42
N TYR A 428 -6.37 11.62 -2.74
CA TYR A 428 -7.51 12.25 -2.09
C TYR A 428 -7.11 13.22 -0.94
N ASN A 429 -5.81 13.34 -0.67
CA ASN A 429 -5.11 14.35 0.13
C ASN A 429 -3.66 14.47 -0.37
N VAL A 430 -3.41 15.16 -1.48
CA VAL A 430 -2.01 15.45 -1.88
C VAL A 430 -1.30 16.25 -0.77
N SER A 431 0.01 16.07 -0.59
CA SER A 431 0.76 16.67 0.53
C SER A 431 0.54 18.19 0.69
N SER A 432 0.40 18.93 -0.41
CA SER A 432 0.13 20.38 -0.36
C SER A 432 -1.29 20.78 0.05
N PHE A 433 -2.24 19.83 0.06
CA PHE A 433 -3.53 20.05 0.71
C PHE A 433 -3.37 20.12 2.22
N ALA A 434 -2.32 19.52 2.80
CA ALA A 434 -2.02 19.56 4.23
C ALA A 434 -3.24 19.23 5.10
N SER A 435 -4.07 18.27 4.65
CA SER A 435 -5.32 17.87 5.30
C SER A 435 -6.32 19.01 5.49
N MET A 436 -6.34 19.95 4.54
CA MET A 436 -7.43 20.91 4.38
C MET A 436 -8.78 20.17 4.29
N PRO A 437 -9.87 20.84 4.72
CA PRO A 437 -11.22 20.27 4.73
C PRO A 437 -11.78 20.14 3.29
N ILE A 438 -11.22 19.24 2.48
CA ILE A 438 -11.61 18.96 1.10
C ILE A 438 -12.42 17.68 1.07
N ILE A 439 -13.65 17.75 0.55
CA ILE A 439 -14.51 16.58 0.38
C ILE A 439 -14.41 16.12 -1.08
N LEU A 440 -14.12 14.85 -1.27
CA LEU A 440 -14.04 14.19 -2.59
C LEU A 440 -14.95 12.97 -2.62
N SER A 441 -16.00 12.99 -1.80
CA SER A 441 -16.91 11.88 -1.58
C SER A 441 -17.54 11.44 -2.90
N SER A 442 -18.01 12.37 -3.73
CA SER A 442 -18.64 12.09 -5.02
C SER A 442 -17.64 11.56 -6.05
N ILE A 443 -16.40 12.07 -6.04
CA ILE A 443 -15.30 11.55 -6.86
C ILE A 443 -14.96 10.10 -6.47
N ILE A 444 -14.78 9.82 -5.17
CA ILE A 444 -14.51 8.48 -4.64
C ILE A 444 -15.62 7.49 -5.02
N ALA A 445 -16.88 7.94 -4.97
CA ALA A 445 -18.05 7.14 -5.31
C ALA A 445 -18.05 6.68 -6.78
N ASN A 446 -17.49 7.48 -7.69
CA ASN A 446 -17.34 7.13 -9.09
C ASN A 446 -16.07 6.32 -9.37
N ASP A 447 -14.94 6.80 -8.85
CA ASP A 447 -13.62 6.35 -9.26
C ASP A 447 -13.32 4.92 -8.81
N ILE A 448 -13.72 4.53 -7.59
CA ILE A 448 -13.46 3.17 -7.09
C ILE A 448 -14.12 2.09 -7.97
N PRO A 449 -15.44 2.16 -8.29
CA PRO A 449 -16.06 1.24 -9.22
C PRO A 449 -15.41 1.27 -10.61
N PHE A 450 -15.06 2.45 -11.13
CA PHE A 450 -14.37 2.59 -12.41
C PHE A 450 -13.02 1.84 -12.44
N TYR A 451 -12.17 2.07 -11.42
CA TYR A 451 -10.88 1.40 -11.31
C TYR A 451 -11.05 -0.12 -11.19
N TYR A 452 -12.02 -0.59 -10.41
CA TYR A 452 -12.31 -2.01 -10.30
C TYR A 452 -12.77 -2.61 -11.64
N ASN A 453 -13.67 -1.95 -12.37
CA ASN A 453 -14.18 -2.44 -13.64
C ASN A 453 -13.14 -2.42 -14.76
N SER A 454 -12.12 -1.56 -14.67
CA SER A 454 -10.96 -1.55 -15.58
C SER A 454 -9.87 -2.55 -15.18
N GLY A 455 -10.10 -3.41 -14.19
CA GLY A 455 -9.18 -4.52 -13.85
C GLY A 455 -8.20 -4.23 -12.72
N THR A 456 -8.20 -3.02 -12.13
CA THR A 456 -7.40 -2.74 -10.92
C THR A 456 -7.90 -3.58 -9.74
N ARG A 457 -6.98 -4.19 -9.00
CA ARG A 457 -7.30 -5.04 -7.82
C ARG A 457 -6.57 -4.62 -6.55
N HIS A 458 -5.76 -3.58 -6.61
CA HIS A 458 -5.04 -3.06 -5.46
C HIS A 458 -5.18 -1.55 -5.36
N PHE A 459 -5.32 -1.02 -4.15
CA PHE A 459 -5.59 0.40 -3.95
C PHE A 459 -5.03 0.88 -2.60
N TYR A 460 -4.30 1.99 -2.63
CA TYR A 460 -4.07 2.78 -1.43
C TYR A 460 -4.36 4.27 -1.65
N TYR A 461 -4.60 4.95 -0.53
CA TYR A 461 -4.77 6.39 -0.47
C TYR A 461 -3.47 7.02 0.07
N MET A 462 -2.83 7.87 -0.75
CA MET A 462 -1.67 8.69 -0.42
C MET A 462 -1.96 9.79 0.61
N HIS A 463 -1.05 9.91 1.57
CA HIS A 463 -1.01 10.87 2.68
C HIS A 463 -2.28 10.92 3.52
N ILE A 464 -2.88 9.76 3.80
CA ILE A 464 -3.87 9.70 4.88
C ILE A 464 -3.21 10.16 6.20
N THR A 465 -3.96 10.88 7.03
CA THR A 465 -3.53 11.23 8.38
C THR A 465 -4.02 10.21 9.39
N SER A 466 -3.32 10.06 10.51
CA SER A 466 -3.68 9.10 11.55
C SER A 466 -4.79 9.56 12.50
N GLY A 467 -5.35 10.77 12.34
CA GLY A 467 -6.42 11.25 13.21
C GLY A 467 -6.78 12.72 13.00
N LYS A 468 -7.66 13.24 13.86
CA LYS A 468 -8.20 14.63 13.81
C LYS A 468 -8.85 14.97 12.46
N TRP A 469 -9.52 14.01 11.85
CA TRP A 469 -10.05 14.15 10.49
C TRP A 469 -11.13 15.20 10.32
N GLY A 470 -11.91 15.48 11.38
CA GLY A 470 -13.05 16.38 11.27
C GLY A 470 -13.94 15.96 10.11
N ILE A 471 -14.06 16.83 9.10
CA ILE A 471 -14.89 16.55 7.93
C ILE A 471 -14.32 15.49 6.97
N LEU A 472 -12.99 15.26 6.97
CA LEU A 472 -12.33 14.21 6.16
C LEU A 472 -12.73 12.79 6.60
N THR A 473 -13.41 12.65 7.74
CA THR A 473 -13.96 11.38 8.21
C THR A 473 -14.79 10.69 7.14
N LEU A 474 -15.62 11.44 6.39
CA LEU A 474 -16.43 10.85 5.33
C LEU A 474 -15.58 10.28 4.19
N ASN A 475 -14.57 11.03 3.70
CA ASN A 475 -13.70 10.55 2.64
C ASN A 475 -13.01 9.24 3.04
N ASN A 476 -12.41 9.21 4.23
CA ASN A 476 -11.63 8.05 4.70
C ASN A 476 -12.53 6.84 4.98
N TYR A 477 -13.68 7.04 5.62
CA TYR A 477 -14.64 5.97 5.89
C TYR A 477 -15.24 5.40 4.60
N GLN A 478 -15.74 6.26 3.71
CA GLN A 478 -16.33 5.82 2.44
C GLN A 478 -15.30 5.06 1.61
N TYR A 479 -14.08 5.61 1.48
CA TYR A 479 -12.96 4.96 0.81
C TYR A 479 -12.73 3.53 1.32
N ALA A 480 -12.56 3.36 2.63
CA ALA A 480 -12.26 2.05 3.22
C ALA A 480 -13.38 1.03 2.97
N LYS A 481 -14.65 1.45 3.10
CA LYS A 481 -15.81 0.58 2.86
C LYS A 481 -15.92 0.17 1.39
N MET A 482 -15.72 1.11 0.46
CA MET A 482 -15.79 0.85 -0.97
C MET A 482 -14.65 -0.04 -1.49
N LEU A 483 -13.50 -0.07 -0.82
CA LEU A 483 -12.45 -1.02 -1.19
C LEU A 483 -12.79 -2.47 -0.81
N TRP A 484 -13.62 -2.69 0.21
CA TRP A 484 -14.15 -4.02 0.49
C TRP A 484 -15.17 -4.42 -0.59
N ASP A 485 -16.11 -3.52 -0.91
CA ASP A 485 -17.12 -3.70 -1.95
C ASP A 485 -17.33 -2.43 -2.79
N PRO A 486 -16.79 -2.37 -4.03
CA PRO A 486 -16.89 -1.20 -4.89
C PRO A 486 -18.31 -0.96 -5.41
N PHE A 487 -19.22 -1.90 -5.23
CA PHE A 487 -20.61 -1.80 -5.67
C PHE A 487 -21.59 -1.54 -4.53
N LEU A 488 -21.08 -1.22 -3.33
CA LEU A 488 -21.94 -0.85 -2.20
C LEU A 488 -22.82 0.35 -2.55
N ASP A 489 -24.01 0.42 -1.96
CA ASP A 489 -24.87 1.60 -2.07
C ASP A 489 -24.26 2.77 -1.26
N VAL A 490 -23.58 3.66 -1.98
CA VAL A 490 -22.87 4.80 -1.38
C VAL A 490 -23.83 5.82 -0.78
N ASN A 491 -25.03 5.96 -1.33
CA ASN A 491 -26.03 6.88 -0.78
C ASN A 491 -26.51 6.38 0.58
N ASN A 492 -26.83 5.09 0.68
CA ASN A 492 -27.20 4.47 1.94
C ASN A 492 -26.04 4.54 2.97
N LEU A 493 -24.79 4.31 2.53
CA LEU A 493 -23.62 4.44 3.40
C LEU A 493 -23.46 5.87 3.96
N ARG A 494 -23.66 6.89 3.13
CA ARG A 494 -23.61 8.31 3.53
C ARG A 494 -24.74 8.64 4.48
N ASP A 495 -25.96 8.23 4.18
CA ASP A 495 -27.12 8.46 5.02
C ASP A 495 -26.92 7.86 6.42
N GLU A 496 -26.41 6.62 6.48
CA GLU A 496 -26.02 5.98 7.74
C GLU A 496 -24.94 6.79 8.48
N TYR A 497 -23.88 7.22 7.79
CA TYR A 497 -22.84 8.06 8.38
C TYR A 497 -23.43 9.33 9.02
N PHE A 498 -24.24 10.09 8.28
CA PHE A 498 -24.81 11.33 8.82
C PHE A 498 -25.80 11.06 9.98
N ASN A 499 -26.62 10.02 9.87
CA ASN A 499 -27.58 9.64 10.91
C ASN A 499 -26.89 9.16 12.20
N CYS A 500 -25.84 8.35 12.10
CA CYS A 500 -25.14 7.83 13.27
C CYS A 500 -24.15 8.84 13.87
N TYR A 501 -23.36 9.52 13.03
CA TYR A 501 -22.28 10.41 13.47
C TYR A 501 -22.80 11.78 13.92
N TYR A 502 -23.78 12.35 13.22
CA TYR A 502 -24.34 13.67 13.51
C TYR A 502 -25.74 13.64 14.15
N LYS A 503 -26.40 12.48 14.20
CA LYS A 503 -27.69 12.27 14.87
C LYS A 503 -28.75 13.26 14.40
N GLY A 504 -29.33 14.03 15.31
CA GLY A 504 -30.37 15.01 15.00
C GLY A 504 -29.95 16.15 14.05
N LEU A 505 -28.67 16.25 13.68
CA LEU A 505 -28.14 17.23 12.73
C LEU A 505 -27.87 16.65 11.33
N SER A 506 -28.32 15.42 11.05
CA SER A 506 -28.02 14.70 9.81
C SER A 506 -28.29 15.53 8.54
N GLU A 507 -29.48 16.09 8.39
CA GLU A 507 -29.87 16.84 7.19
C GLU A 507 -29.08 18.16 7.02
N GLN A 508 -28.82 18.88 8.12
CA GLN A 508 -28.00 20.09 8.09
C GLN A 508 -26.55 19.77 7.68
N MET A 509 -26.01 18.66 8.21
CA MET A 509 -24.65 18.24 7.90
C MET A 509 -24.52 17.70 6.48
N LYS A 510 -25.52 16.99 5.94
CA LYS A 510 -25.56 16.62 4.51
C LYS A 510 -25.48 17.87 3.63
N LEU A 511 -26.31 18.87 3.91
CA LEU A 511 -26.31 20.13 3.15
C LEU A 511 -24.96 20.86 3.26
N PHE A 512 -24.36 20.90 4.45
CA PHE A 512 -23.05 21.50 4.67
C PHE A 512 -21.95 20.78 3.87
N TYR A 513 -21.88 19.44 3.93
CA TYR A 513 -20.90 18.65 3.18
C TYR A 513 -21.05 18.83 1.67
N ASN A 514 -22.27 18.85 1.14
CA ASN A 514 -22.52 19.07 -0.28
C ASN A 514 -22.04 20.46 -0.74
N LYS A 515 -22.30 21.51 0.06
CA LYS A 515 -21.79 22.86 -0.22
C LYS A 515 -20.26 22.91 -0.17
N LEU A 516 -19.66 22.22 0.79
CA LEU A 516 -18.21 22.20 0.98
C LEU A 516 -17.48 21.43 -0.12
N GLU A 517 -18.01 20.28 -0.55
CA GLU A 517 -17.50 19.53 -1.70
C GLU A 517 -17.47 20.41 -2.95
N ASN A 518 -18.58 21.08 -3.27
CA ASN A 518 -18.63 22.01 -4.41
C ASN A 518 -17.61 23.16 -4.27
N ALA A 519 -17.56 23.81 -3.10
CA ALA A 519 -16.65 24.93 -2.85
C ALA A 519 -15.16 24.54 -2.91
N THR A 520 -14.83 23.26 -2.66
CA THR A 520 -13.46 22.74 -2.63
C THR A 520 -13.07 21.93 -3.86
N SER A 521 -13.96 21.75 -4.84
CA SER A 521 -13.71 20.98 -6.08
C SER A 521 -12.46 21.41 -6.86
N ASN A 522 -12.21 22.73 -6.93
CA ASN A 522 -11.06 23.31 -7.62
C ASN A 522 -9.76 23.36 -6.79
N MET A 523 -9.73 22.75 -5.60
CA MET A 523 -8.61 22.93 -4.67
C MET A 523 -7.28 22.38 -5.21
N LYS A 524 -7.31 21.39 -6.11
CA LYS A 524 -6.11 20.89 -6.80
C LYS A 524 -5.38 22.00 -7.55
N PHE A 525 -6.09 22.77 -8.36
CA PHE A 525 -5.53 23.91 -9.08
C PHE A 525 -5.13 25.07 -8.13
N ILE A 526 -5.91 25.28 -7.07
CA ILE A 526 -5.68 26.40 -6.13
C ILE A 526 -4.46 26.15 -5.24
N LYS A 527 -4.29 24.94 -4.67
CA LYS A 527 -3.28 24.61 -3.65
C LYS A 527 -2.18 23.66 -4.11
N HIS A 528 -2.30 23.12 -5.31
CA HIS A 528 -1.29 22.28 -5.93
C HIS A 528 -1.11 22.71 -7.39
N TYR A 529 -0.56 21.84 -8.22
CA TYR A 529 -0.64 21.99 -9.67
C TYR A 529 -1.65 21.01 -10.28
N GLN A 530 -2.12 21.36 -11.47
CA GLN A 530 -2.81 20.48 -12.41
C GLN A 530 -2.09 20.57 -13.76
N GLU A 531 -1.98 19.46 -14.48
CA GLU A 531 -1.37 19.47 -15.81
C GLU A 531 -2.42 19.76 -16.88
N TYR A 532 -2.08 20.70 -17.77
CA TYR A 532 -2.86 21.06 -18.94
C TYR A 532 -1.90 21.39 -20.08
N GLU A 533 -2.06 20.69 -21.21
CA GLU A 533 -1.18 20.80 -22.40
C GLU A 533 0.31 20.68 -22.05
N ASP A 534 0.67 19.66 -21.26
CA ASP A 534 2.03 19.38 -20.78
C ASP A 534 2.66 20.52 -19.94
N VAL A 535 1.83 21.46 -19.47
CA VAL A 535 2.25 22.57 -18.58
C VAL A 535 1.60 22.40 -17.21
N ARG A 536 2.41 22.52 -16.15
CA ARG A 536 1.93 22.53 -14.76
C ARG A 536 1.36 23.91 -14.41
N HIS A 537 0.04 23.98 -14.18
CA HIS A 537 -0.63 25.20 -13.74
C HIS A 537 -0.92 25.15 -12.25
N SER A 538 -0.53 26.21 -11.53
CA SER A 538 -0.81 26.35 -10.10
C SER A 538 -1.11 27.80 -9.76
N LEU A 539 -2.28 28.06 -9.17
CA LEU A 539 -2.60 29.41 -8.70
C LEU A 539 -1.73 29.79 -7.50
N PHE A 540 -1.51 28.88 -6.55
CA PHE A 540 -0.67 29.13 -5.37
C PHE A 540 0.75 29.54 -5.75
N ARG A 541 1.38 28.86 -6.72
CA ARG A 541 2.72 29.22 -7.19
C ARG A 541 2.73 30.62 -7.81
N LYS A 542 1.79 30.90 -8.72
CA LYS A 542 1.66 32.22 -9.36
C LYS A 542 1.46 33.34 -8.31
N LEU A 543 0.66 33.10 -7.28
CA LEU A 543 0.43 34.07 -6.21
C LEU A 543 1.64 34.27 -5.28
N ARG A 544 2.56 33.31 -5.17
CA ARG A 544 3.81 33.48 -4.41
C ARG A 544 4.90 34.23 -5.18
N GLU A 545 4.79 34.27 -6.51
CA GLU A 545 5.71 34.96 -7.41
C GLU A 545 5.32 36.44 -7.63
N LEU A 546 4.08 36.82 -7.28
CA LEU A 546 3.61 38.21 -7.16
C LEU A 546 4.00 38.79 -5.79
#